data_AF-A0A1C5T1P8-F1
#
_entry.id   AF-A0A1C5T1P8-F1
#
_cell.length_a   1.000
_cell.length_b   1.000
_cell.length_c   1.000
_cell.angle_alpha   90.00
_cell.angle_beta   90.00
_cell.angle_gamma   90.00
#
_symmetry.space_group_name_H-M   'P 1'
#
loop_
_entity.id
_entity.type
_entity.pdbx_description
1 polymer ?
#
loop_
_entity_poly.entity_id
_entity_poly.type
_entity_poly.pdbx_seq_one_letter_code
_entity_poly.pdbx_strand_id
1 'polypeptide(L)'
;MTTLDILDRLQKDALRDRELRKHLLATRSEKDPLTVFCCLCRSFGYELYEMDLISAGEDFYAEMRRSTNGGGENSPKLEGEDDFYELLMASLQEAEKAAEK
;
A
#
# COMPACT_ATOMS: atom_id res chain seq x y z
N MET A 1 -3.89 4.43 -15.33
CA MET A 1 -4.36 4.36 -13.92
C MET A 1 -3.23 4.90 -13.07
N THR A 2 -3.54 5.68 -12.03
CA THR A 2 -2.53 6.14 -11.07
C THR A 2 -2.12 4.99 -10.14
N THR A 3 -1.00 5.12 -9.43
CA THR A 3 -0.58 4.15 -8.39
C THR A 3 -1.70 3.91 -7.38
N LEU A 4 -2.40 4.97 -6.96
CA LEU A 4 -3.52 4.89 -6.02
C LEU A 4 -4.72 4.12 -6.59
N ASP A 5 -5.04 4.32 -7.88
CA ASP A 5 -6.11 3.56 -8.54
C ASP A 5 -5.78 2.06 -8.60
N ILE A 6 -4.51 1.72 -8.85
CA ILE A 6 -4.07 0.33 -8.92
C ILE A 6 -4.10 -0.30 -7.52
N LEU A 7 -3.67 0.42 -6.48
CA LEU A 7 -3.74 -0.02 -5.09
C LEU A 7 -5.18 -0.24 -4.62
N ASP A 8 -6.09 0.68 -4.92
CA ASP A 8 -7.52 0.55 -4.58
C ASP A 8 -8.15 -0.67 -5.26
N ARG A 9 -7.85 -0.87 -6.55
CA ARG A 9 -8.30 -2.06 -7.28
C ARG A 9 -7.72 -3.35 -6.69
N LEU A 10 -6.41 -3.39 -6.47
CA LEU A 10 -5.71 -4.53 -5.89
C LEU A 10 -6.30 -4.89 -4.52
N GLN A 11 -6.55 -3.90 -3.67
CA GLN A 11 -7.15 -4.10 -2.35
C GLN A 11 -8.55 -4.70 -2.49
N LYS A 12 -9.42 -4.11 -3.33
CA LYS A 12 -10.79 -4.62 -3.56
C LYS A 12 -10.80 -6.05 -4.09
N ASP A 13 -9.90 -6.37 -5.01
CA ASP A 13 -9.79 -7.70 -5.60
C ASP A 13 -9.27 -8.70 -4.54
N ALA A 14 -8.23 -8.35 -3.76
CA ALA A 14 -7.73 -9.18 -2.68
C ALA A 14 -8.71 -9.35 -1.50
N LEU A 15 -9.58 -8.36 -1.23
CA LEU A 15 -10.64 -8.52 -0.23
C LEU A 15 -11.70 -9.55 -0.64
N ARG A 16 -11.87 -9.80 -1.94
CA ARG A 16 -12.83 -10.76 -2.51
C ARG A 16 -12.19 -12.11 -2.82
N ASP A 17 -10.93 -12.11 -3.24
CA ASP A 17 -10.15 -13.30 -3.57
C ASP A 17 -9.18 -13.65 -2.43
N ARG A 18 -9.54 -14.69 -1.68
CA ARG A 18 -8.73 -15.16 -0.54
C ARG A 18 -7.37 -15.71 -0.96
N GLU A 19 -7.24 -16.30 -2.14
CA GLU A 19 -5.96 -16.84 -2.60
C GLU A 19 -5.02 -15.71 -3.01
N LEU A 20 -5.53 -14.70 -3.73
CA LEU A 20 -4.78 -13.47 -4.00
C LEU A 20 -4.31 -12.83 -2.69
N ARG A 21 -5.21 -12.67 -1.71
CA ARG A 21 -4.87 -12.10 -0.39
C ARG A 21 -3.75 -12.84 0.30
N LYS A 22 -3.81 -14.17 0.35
CA LYS A 22 -2.76 -14.99 0.98
C LYS A 22 -1.43 -14.87 0.26
N HIS A 23 -1.42 -14.86 -1.07
CA HIS A 23 -0.19 -14.67 -1.84
C HIS A 23 0.44 -13.31 -1.54
N LEU A 24 -0.35 -12.23 -1.48
CA LEU A 24 0.14 -10.90 -1.13
C LEU A 24 0.68 -10.85 0.31
N LEU A 25 -0.04 -11.41 1.29
CA LEU A 25 0.41 -11.45 2.68
C LEU A 25 1.69 -12.28 2.88
N ALA A 26 1.87 -13.34 2.10
CA ALA A 26 3.05 -14.20 2.18
C ALA A 26 4.34 -13.45 1.83
N THR A 27 4.29 -12.42 0.98
CA THR A 27 5.49 -11.66 0.57
C THR A 27 6.14 -10.94 1.76
N ARG A 28 5.43 -10.70 2.86
CA ARG A 28 6.00 -10.12 4.10
C ARG A 28 7.12 -10.97 4.72
N SER A 29 7.14 -12.26 4.44
CA SER A 29 8.16 -13.19 4.97
C SER A 29 9.39 -13.30 4.08
N GLU A 30 9.39 -12.61 2.93
CA GLU A 30 10.50 -12.64 1.98
C GLU A 30 11.65 -11.73 2.42
N LYS A 31 12.84 -11.97 1.85
CA LYS A 31 14.03 -11.16 2.15
C LYS A 31 13.87 -9.69 1.74
N ASP A 32 13.12 -9.45 0.67
CA ASP A 32 12.80 -8.13 0.16
C ASP A 32 11.29 -8.04 -0.12
N PRO A 33 10.47 -7.77 0.92
CA PRO A 33 9.02 -7.86 0.84
C PRO A 33 8.38 -6.95 -0.21
N LEU A 34 8.86 -5.70 -0.32
CA LEU A 34 8.31 -4.72 -1.25
C LEU A 34 8.59 -5.12 -2.70
N THR A 35 9.82 -5.54 -2.99
CA THR A 35 10.21 -6.00 -4.33
C THR A 35 9.41 -7.22 -4.74
N VAL A 36 9.29 -8.23 -3.86
CA VAL A 36 8.52 -9.44 -4.17
C VAL A 36 7.04 -9.13 -4.32
N PHE A 37 6.49 -8.25 -3.47
CA PHE A 37 5.12 -7.76 -3.60
C PHE A 37 4.86 -7.10 -4.96
N CYS A 38 5.71 -6.16 -5.39
CA CYS A 38 5.55 -5.49 -6.68
C CYS A 38 5.69 -6.48 -7.84
N CYS A 39 6.61 -7.43 -7.76
CA CYS A 39 6.75 -8.49 -8.76
C CYS A 39 5.48 -9.37 -8.87
N LEU A 40 4.91 -9.76 -7.73
CA LEU A 40 3.68 -10.55 -7.68
C LEU A 40 2.49 -9.74 -8.21
N CYS A 41 2.37 -8.46 -7.85
CA CYS A 41 1.34 -7.57 -8.38
C CYS A 41 1.41 -7.53 -9.92
N ARG A 42 2.60 -7.36 -10.48
CA ARG A 42 2.81 -7.35 -11.94
C ARG A 42 2.43 -8.68 -12.61
N SER A 43 2.67 -9.82 -11.96
CA SER A 43 2.26 -11.12 -12.52
C SER A 43 0.74 -11.30 -12.57
N PHE A 44 0.00 -10.60 -11.72
CA PHE A 44 -1.48 -10.52 -11.75
C PHE A 44 -2.03 -9.36 -12.59
N GLY A 45 -1.18 -8.59 -13.28
CA GLY A 45 -1.60 -7.48 -14.14
C GLY A 45 -1.80 -6.14 -13.42
N TYR A 46 -1.31 -6.01 -12.19
CA TYR A 46 -1.22 -4.74 -11.49
C TYR A 46 0.16 -4.14 -11.72
N GLU A 47 0.24 -3.11 -12.57
CA GLU A 47 1.49 -2.42 -12.91
C GLU A 47 1.96 -1.53 -11.74
N LEU A 48 2.36 -2.16 -10.62
CA LEU A 48 2.96 -1.51 -9.46
C LEU A 48 4.48 -1.67 -9.48
N TYR A 49 5.16 -0.57 -9.17
CA TYR A 49 6.61 -0.50 -9.05
C TYR A 49 6.97 0.17 -7.72
N GLU A 50 8.13 -0.20 -7.20
CA GLU A 50 8.63 0.22 -5.90
C GLU A 50 8.77 1.76 -5.82
N MET A 51 9.35 2.36 -6.86
CA MET A 51 9.51 3.82 -6.94
C MET A 51 8.17 4.55 -7.03
N ASP A 52 7.19 4.00 -7.78
CA ASP A 52 5.88 4.61 -7.94
C ASP A 52 5.09 4.62 -6.62
N LEU A 53 5.28 3.60 -5.78
CA LEU A 53 4.70 3.53 -4.43
C LEU A 53 5.32 4.55 -3.48
N ILE A 54 6.65 4.66 -3.50
CA ILE A 54 7.39 5.64 -2.69
C ILE A 54 6.97 7.06 -3.07
N SER A 55 7.00 7.38 -4.37
CA SER A 55 6.62 8.72 -4.85
C SER A 55 5.17 9.06 -4.55
N ALA A 56 4.25 8.10 -4.69
CA ALA A 56 2.86 8.34 -4.34
C ALA A 56 2.70 8.69 -2.84
N GLY A 57 3.41 8.01 -1.95
CA GLY A 57 3.42 8.28 -0.52
C GLY A 57 3.96 9.67 -0.19
N GLU A 58 5.08 10.04 -0.81
CA GLU A 58 5.69 11.36 -0.66
C GLU A 58 4.79 12.50 -1.16
N ASP A 59 4.14 12.30 -2.31
CA ASP A 59 3.20 13.27 -2.91
C ASP A 59 1.98 13.48 -2.00
N PHE A 60 1.38 12.39 -1.51
CA PHE A 60 0.24 12.44 -0.58
C PHE A 60 0.59 13.20 0.71
N TYR A 61 1.79 12.93 1.25
CA TYR A 61 2.29 13.61 2.44
C TYR A 61 2.55 15.11 2.19
N ALA A 62 3.14 15.45 1.05
CA ALA A 62 3.41 16.83 0.66
C ALA A 62 2.12 17.65 0.45
N GLU A 63 1.09 17.04 -0.15
CA GLU A 63 -0.24 17.66 -0.30
C GLU A 63 -0.90 17.89 1.07
N MET A 64 -0.81 16.92 1.98
CA MET A 64 -1.36 17.05 3.34
C MET A 64 -0.70 18.20 4.12
N ARG A 65 0.62 18.40 3.96
CA ARG A 65 1.34 19.53 4.55
C ARG A 65 1.04 20.88 3.90
N ARG A 66 0.68 20.92 2.62
CA ARG A 66 0.33 22.17 1.92
C ARG A 66 -1.08 22.67 2.24
N SER A 67 -1.97 21.81 2.72
CA SER A 67 -3.37 22.16 3.04
C SER A 67 -3.57 22.88 4.37
N THR A 68 -2.52 23.20 5.14
CA THR A 68 -2.62 24.12 6.27
C THR A 68 -2.12 25.50 5.88
N ASN A 69 -3.05 26.45 5.90
CA ASN A 69 -2.86 27.87 5.64
C ASN A 69 -1.97 28.48 6.74
N GLY A 70 -0.65 28.28 6.64
CA GLY A 70 0.36 28.93 7.46
C GLY A 70 1.21 27.99 8.32
N GLY A 71 2.49 27.88 7.97
CA GLY A 71 3.55 27.43 8.88
C GLY A 71 3.87 25.93 8.89
N GLY A 72 4.15 25.35 7.72
CA GLY A 72 4.36 23.90 7.54
C GLY A 72 5.71 23.32 7.96
N GLU A 73 6.43 23.92 8.93
CA GLU A 73 7.70 23.36 9.42
C GLU A 73 7.52 22.42 10.63
N ASN A 74 6.32 22.36 11.22
CA ASN A 74 6.07 21.63 12.48
C ASN A 74 4.95 20.58 12.41
N SER A 75 4.45 20.21 11.24
CA SER A 75 3.50 19.09 11.16
C SER A 75 4.25 17.80 11.52
N PRO A 76 3.89 17.12 12.63
CA PRO A 76 4.54 15.88 13.01
C PRO A 76 4.38 14.91 11.85
N LYS A 77 5.49 14.27 11.42
CA LYS A 77 5.39 13.11 10.54
C LYS A 77 4.68 12.04 11.36
N LEU A 78 3.43 11.73 11.02
CA LEU A 78 2.76 10.55 11.53
C LEU A 78 3.49 9.37 10.87
N GLU A 79 4.41 8.75 11.61
CA GLU A 79 5.25 7.65 11.11
C GLU A 79 4.36 6.54 10.52
N GLY A 80 4.46 6.32 9.20
CA GLY A 80 3.84 5.20 8.51
C GLY A 80 2.55 5.52 7.74
N GLU A 81 1.99 6.73 7.81
CA GLU A 81 0.84 7.11 6.97
C GLU A 81 1.21 7.38 5.51
N ASP A 82 2.49 7.61 5.22
CA ASP A 82 3.05 7.73 3.87
C ASP A 82 3.42 6.37 3.24
N ASP A 83 3.38 5.28 4.00
CA ASP A 83 3.73 3.95 3.50
C ASP A 83 2.49 3.19 3.03
N PHE A 84 2.13 3.39 1.75
CA PHE A 84 0.98 2.72 1.15
C PHE A 84 1.12 1.19 1.10
N TYR A 85 2.34 0.66 1.10
CA TYR A 85 2.56 -0.78 1.14
C TYR A 85 2.17 -1.33 2.52
N GLU A 86 2.63 -0.71 3.61
CA GLU A 86 2.27 -1.14 4.97
C GLU A 86 0.77 -0.95 5.25
N LEU A 87 0.18 0.15 4.78
CA LEU A 87 -1.27 0.39 4.90
C LEU A 87 -2.10 -0.70 4.19
N LEU A 88 -1.72 -1.08 2.97
CA LEU A 88 -2.36 -2.16 2.25
C LEU A 88 -2.22 -3.49 3.01
N MET A 89 -1.01 -3.82 3.45
CA MET A 89 -0.73 -5.07 4.17
C MET A 89 -1.52 -5.18 5.47
N ALA A 90 -1.64 -4.09 6.22
CA ALA A 90 -2.46 -4.05 7.43
C ALA A 90 -3.93 -4.37 7.12
N SER A 91 -4.51 -3.72 6.09
CA SER A 91 -5.89 -3.97 5.67
C SER A 91 -6.13 -5.44 5.25
N LEU A 92 -5.22 -6.02 4.48
CA LEU A 92 -5.31 -7.43 4.07
C LEU A 92 -5.20 -8.38 5.26
N GLN A 93 -4.34 -8.08 6.24
CA GLN A 93 -4.17 -8.89 7.44
C GLN A 93 -5.42 -8.88 8.32
N GLU A 94 -6.07 -7.72 8.46
CA GLU A 94 -7.35 -7.61 9.17
C GLU A 94 -8.45 -8.43 8.49
N ALA A 95 -8.51 -8.37 7.16
CA ALA A 95 -9.48 -9.13 6.38
C ALA A 95 -9.25 -10.66 6.46
N GLU A 96 -8.00 -11.13 6.50
CA GLU A 96 -7.72 -12.57 6.70
C GLU A 96 -8.15 -13.02 8.10
N LYS A 97 -7.80 -12.25 9.15
CA LYS A 97 -8.23 -12.56 10.53
C LYS A 97 -9.75 -12.57 10.68
N ALA A 98 -10.46 -11.69 9.99
CA ALA A 98 -11.92 -11.64 10.01
C ALA A 98 -12.55 -12.86 9.31
N ALA A 99 -11.90 -13.41 8.28
CA ALA A 99 -12.36 -14.59 7.55
C ALA A 99 -12.09 -15.92 8.27
N GLU A 100 -11.25 -15.92 9.31
CA GLU A 100 -10.95 -17.08 10.16
C GLU A 100 -11.88 -17.21 11.39
N LYS A 101 -12.70 -16.19 11.66
CA LYS A 101 -13.71 -16.19 12.72
C LYS A 101 -15.05 -16.73 12.22
#